data_AF-A0A2N6DDU7-F1
#
_entry.id   AF-A0A2N6DDU7-F1
#
_cell.length_a   1.000
_cell.length_b   1.000
_cell.length_c   1.000
_cell.angle_alpha   90.00
_cell.angle_beta   90.00
_cell.angle_gamma   90.00
#
_symmetry.space_group_name_H-M   'P 1'
#
loop_
_entity.id
_entity.type
_entity.pdbx_description
1 polymer ?
#
loop_
_entity_poly.entity_id
_entity_poly.type
_entity_poly.pdbx_seq_one_letter_code
_entity_poly.pdbx_strand_id
1 'polypeptide(L)'
;MLMMRMAYKENLVILPAASATLHGDDSKEMLPHFAEIGFCLIDTPKIEAATSIEEISGDTVSMGGTGELTVSQIITMMNHLPVDITFVDENDEVRYFSNPKDRFFTRSPAIIGRKVQNCHPSDSVDVVNKIVEAFKNRTKDDAKFWIRMKGKVIMINYYALRDKNGAYKGTIEVSQDITEIQQLEGEQRLLDWEG
;
A
#
# COMPACT_ATOMS: atom_id res chain seq x y z
N MET A 1 -12.60 38.59 11.40
CA MET A 1 -13.46 39.08 10.29
C MET A 1 -13.62 38.06 9.15
N LEU A 2 -12.56 37.36 8.72
CA LEU A 2 -12.63 36.39 7.61
C LEU A 2 -13.53 35.18 7.90
N MET A 3 -13.42 34.56 9.09
CA MET A 3 -14.26 33.42 9.47
C MET A 3 -15.76 33.75 9.50
N MET A 4 -16.12 34.92 10.02
CA MET A 4 -17.52 35.36 10.07
C MET A 4 -18.10 35.58 8.67
N ARG A 5 -17.27 36.05 7.72
CA ARG A 5 -17.66 36.20 6.31
C ARG A 5 -17.85 34.84 5.62
N MET A 6 -17.04 33.84 5.95
CA MET A 6 -17.20 32.48 5.45
C MET A 6 -18.48 31.84 5.98
N ALA A 7 -18.70 31.89 7.30
CA ALA A 7 -19.91 31.37 7.93
C ALA A 7 -21.18 32.01 7.34
N TYR A 8 -21.14 33.31 7.02
CA TYR A 8 -22.28 34.00 6.40
C TYR A 8 -22.57 33.48 4.98
N LYS A 9 -21.53 33.25 4.17
CA LYS A 9 -21.69 32.66 2.82
C LYS A 9 -22.16 31.21 2.88
N GLU A 10 -21.63 30.43 3.82
CA GLU A 10 -22.04 29.04 4.02
C GLU A 10 -23.53 28.97 4.36
N ASN A 11 -23.98 29.72 5.37
CA ASN A 11 -25.37 29.65 5.84
C ASN A 11 -26.39 30.22 4.85
N LEU A 12 -26.03 31.23 4.05
CA LEU A 12 -26.98 31.89 3.16
C LEU A 12 -26.93 31.45 1.71
N VAL A 13 -25.82 30.82 1.29
CA VAL A 13 -25.63 30.44 -0.11
C VAL A 13 -25.34 28.95 -0.22
N ILE A 14 -24.30 28.46 0.46
CA ILE A 14 -23.81 27.09 0.24
C ILE A 14 -24.76 26.03 0.82
N LEU A 15 -25.13 26.13 2.10
CA LEU A 15 -26.01 25.17 2.75
C LEU A 15 -27.42 25.15 2.15
N PRO A 16 -28.06 26.30 1.82
CA PRO A 16 -29.34 26.29 1.12
C PRO A 16 -29.26 25.68 -0.29
N ALA A 17 -28.20 25.99 -1.05
CA ALA A 17 -27.99 25.38 -2.36
C ALA A 17 -27.80 23.87 -2.25
N ALA A 18 -26.95 23.42 -1.32
CA ALA A 18 -26.71 22.01 -1.05
C ALA A 18 -28.00 21.29 -0.64
N SER A 19 -28.82 21.88 0.23
CA SER A 19 -30.11 21.32 0.64
C SER A 19 -31.12 21.23 -0.52
N ALA A 20 -31.00 22.06 -1.55
CA ALA A 20 -31.87 22.04 -2.71
C ALA A 20 -31.43 21.01 -3.76
N THR A 21 -30.14 20.63 -3.78
CA THR A 21 -29.56 19.73 -4.78
C THR A 21 -29.28 18.33 -4.27
N LEU A 22 -29.00 18.16 -2.98
CA LEU A 22 -28.69 16.88 -2.37
C LEU A 22 -29.98 16.14 -1.98
N HIS A 23 -29.99 14.84 -2.20
CA HIS A 23 -31.07 13.92 -1.87
C HIS A 23 -30.72 13.06 -0.64
N GLY A 24 -31.70 12.36 -0.08
CA GLY A 24 -31.57 11.67 1.21
C GLY A 24 -30.42 10.65 1.25
N ASP A 25 -30.19 9.93 0.14
CA ASP A 25 -29.15 8.90 0.06
C ASP A 25 -27.74 9.49 -0.09
N ASP A 26 -27.58 10.70 -0.64
CA ASP A 26 -26.28 11.36 -0.81
C ASP A 26 -25.59 11.59 0.55
N SER A 27 -26.39 11.87 1.59
CA SER A 27 -25.86 12.04 2.94
C SER A 27 -25.24 10.76 3.50
N LYS A 28 -25.78 9.58 3.13
CA LYS A 28 -25.28 8.28 3.57
C LYS A 28 -23.97 7.90 2.88
N GLU A 29 -23.80 8.29 1.62
CA GLU A 29 -22.56 8.08 0.88
C GLU A 29 -21.45 9.04 1.33
N MET A 30 -21.79 10.31 1.57
CA MET A 30 -20.81 11.34 1.93
C MET A 30 -20.27 11.20 3.36
N LEU A 31 -21.12 10.88 4.34
CA LEU A 31 -20.73 10.88 5.76
C LEU A 31 -19.53 9.97 6.10
N PRO A 32 -19.42 8.73 5.56
CA PRO A 32 -18.23 7.90 5.75
C PRO A 32 -16.91 8.57 5.33
N HIS A 33 -16.92 9.37 4.26
CA HIS A 33 -15.70 10.04 3.76
C HIS A 33 -15.19 11.15 4.69
N PHE A 34 -16.08 11.78 5.47
CA PHE A 34 -15.70 12.81 6.43
C PHE A 34 -15.18 12.23 7.76
N ALA A 35 -15.38 10.94 8.01
CA ALA A 35 -14.99 10.30 9.27
C ALA A 35 -13.48 10.39 9.56
N GLU A 36 -12.65 10.31 8.52
CA GLU A 36 -11.19 10.40 8.64
C GLU A 36 -10.71 11.83 8.96
N ILE A 37 -11.41 12.84 8.41
CA ILE A 37 -11.09 14.26 8.63
C ILE A 37 -11.63 14.73 10.00
N GLY A 38 -12.78 14.20 10.42
CA GLY A 38 -13.48 14.55 11.64
C GLY A 38 -14.50 15.68 11.46
N PHE A 39 -15.32 15.89 12.51
CA PHE A 39 -16.38 16.89 12.51
C PHE A 39 -16.06 18.01 13.49
N CYS A 40 -16.24 19.25 13.03
CA CYS A 40 -15.95 20.43 13.83
C CYS A 40 -17.19 20.86 14.63
N LEU A 41 -17.04 21.05 15.94
CA LEU A 41 -18.07 21.61 16.84
C LEU A 41 -19.39 20.83 16.94
N ILE A 42 -19.42 19.59 16.47
CA ILE A 42 -20.55 18.66 16.63
C ILE A 42 -20.03 17.29 17.05
N ASP A 43 -20.90 16.49 17.68
CA ASP A 43 -20.63 15.08 17.88
C ASP A 43 -20.62 14.34 16.54
N THR A 44 -19.79 13.31 16.44
CA THR A 44 -19.72 12.46 15.25
C THR A 44 -21.12 11.86 14.97
N PRO A 45 -21.72 12.14 13.80
CA PRO A 45 -23.01 11.57 13.45
C PRO A 45 -22.91 10.05 13.32
N LYS A 46 -24.04 9.35 13.44
CA LYS A 46 -24.08 7.90 13.20
C LYS A 46 -23.79 7.63 11.72
N ILE A 47 -22.66 6.99 11.45
CA ILE A 47 -22.26 6.59 10.10
C ILE A 47 -22.79 5.18 9.86
N GLU A 48 -23.67 5.02 8.88
CA GLU A 48 -24.04 3.70 8.35
C GLU A 48 -22.87 3.18 7.51
N ALA A 49 -22.47 1.92 7.71
CA ALA A 49 -21.34 1.35 6.99
C ALA A 49 -21.65 1.27 5.49
N ALA A 50 -20.75 1.78 4.65
CA ALA A 50 -20.87 1.65 3.20
C ALA A 50 -20.93 0.16 2.81
N THR A 51 -21.86 -0.15 1.90
CA THR A 51 -22.09 -1.49 1.38
C THR A 51 -20.82 -2.07 0.75
N SER A 52 -20.56 -3.35 0.99
CA SER A 52 -19.43 -4.09 0.42
C SER A 52 -19.42 -4.01 -1.11
N ILE A 53 -18.37 -3.42 -1.68
CA ILE A 53 -18.11 -3.39 -3.11
C ILE A 53 -17.67 -4.81 -3.53
N GLU A 54 -18.23 -5.33 -4.62
CA GLU A 54 -17.79 -6.61 -5.20
C GLU A 54 -16.29 -6.52 -5.56
N GLU A 55 -15.49 -7.49 -5.12
CA GLU A 55 -14.02 -7.41 -5.18
C GLU A 55 -13.48 -7.53 -6.62
N ILE A 56 -14.21 -8.18 -7.54
CA ILE A 56 -13.78 -8.41 -8.92
C ILE A 56 -14.99 -8.38 -9.87
N SER A 57 -14.90 -7.60 -10.95
CA SER A 57 -15.87 -7.59 -12.05
C SER A 57 -15.15 -7.64 -13.39
N GLY A 58 -15.19 -8.82 -14.05
CA GLY A 58 -14.46 -9.06 -15.29
C GLY A 58 -12.94 -8.94 -15.11
N ASP A 59 -12.32 -8.07 -15.91
CA ASP A 59 -10.87 -7.78 -15.87
C ASP A 59 -10.49 -6.66 -14.88
N THR A 60 -11.49 -6.10 -14.18
CA THR A 60 -11.33 -5.02 -13.22
C THR A 60 -11.36 -5.58 -11.79
N VAL A 61 -10.37 -5.18 -11.01
CA VAL A 61 -10.22 -5.48 -9.59
C VAL A 61 -10.62 -4.23 -8.81
N SER A 62 -11.55 -4.39 -7.87
CA SER A 62 -11.90 -3.34 -6.91
C SER A 62 -10.84 -3.30 -5.81
N MET A 63 -10.29 -2.12 -5.54
CA MET A 63 -9.28 -1.90 -4.52
C MET A 63 -9.90 -1.63 -3.15
N GLY A 64 -11.08 -2.20 -2.88
CA GLY A 64 -11.74 -2.08 -1.57
C GLY A 64 -12.15 -0.65 -1.21
N GLY A 65 -12.64 0.11 -2.19
CA GLY A 65 -13.11 1.49 -2.01
C GLY A 65 -12.08 2.57 -2.33
N THR A 66 -10.82 2.21 -2.57
CA THR A 66 -9.77 3.19 -2.96
C THR A 66 -9.59 3.32 -4.48
N GLY A 67 -10.49 2.73 -5.27
CA GLY A 67 -10.48 2.78 -6.74
C GLY A 67 -10.68 1.41 -7.38
N GLU A 68 -10.62 1.40 -8.71
CA GLU A 68 -10.74 0.21 -9.54
C GLU A 68 -9.61 0.18 -10.55
N LEU A 69 -8.97 -0.98 -10.72
CA LEU A 69 -7.83 -1.15 -11.63
C LEU A 69 -8.01 -2.41 -12.46
N THR A 70 -7.65 -2.32 -13.74
CA THR A 70 -7.48 -3.52 -14.56
C THR A 70 -6.25 -4.31 -14.12
N VAL A 71 -6.25 -5.62 -14.33
CA VAL A 71 -5.08 -6.48 -14.07
C VAL A 71 -3.81 -5.94 -14.76
N SER A 72 -3.95 -5.43 -15.98
CA SER A 72 -2.84 -4.83 -16.75
C SER A 72 -2.25 -3.58 -16.07
N GLN A 73 -3.10 -2.72 -15.50
CA GLN A 73 -2.64 -1.54 -14.75
C GLN A 73 -1.87 -1.96 -13.49
N ILE A 74 -2.36 -2.96 -12.76
CA ILE A 74 -1.67 -3.48 -11.56
C ILE A 74 -0.27 -4.00 -11.93
N ILE A 75 -0.17 -4.85 -12.96
CA ILE A 75 1.11 -5.38 -13.43
C ILE A 75 2.05 -4.25 -13.85
N THR A 76 1.53 -3.25 -14.57
CA THR A 76 2.31 -2.11 -15.05
C THR A 76 2.86 -1.30 -13.87
N MET A 77 2.00 -0.93 -12.90
CA MET A 77 2.41 -0.18 -11.72
C MET A 77 3.49 -0.93 -10.93
N MET A 78 3.27 -2.22 -10.64
CA MET A 78 4.20 -3.01 -9.84
C MET A 78 5.58 -3.18 -10.49
N ASN A 79 5.68 -3.13 -11.82
CA ASN A 79 6.96 -3.17 -12.55
C ASN A 79 7.65 -1.80 -12.69
N HIS A 80 6.98 -0.70 -12.33
CA HIS A 80 7.52 0.66 -12.41
C HIS A 80 7.80 1.29 -11.04
N LEU A 81 7.44 0.63 -9.93
CA LEU A 81 7.86 1.06 -8.61
C LEU A 81 9.40 0.97 -8.51
N PRO A 82 10.06 1.90 -7.79
CA PRO A 82 11.52 1.90 -7.60
C PRO A 82 11.95 0.86 -6.56
N VAL A 83 11.34 -0.33 -6.57
CA VAL A 83 11.60 -1.43 -5.66
C VAL A 83 11.41 -2.78 -6.37
N ASP A 84 12.23 -3.76 -5.97
CA ASP A 84 12.05 -5.16 -6.31
C ASP A 84 11.10 -5.79 -5.27
N ILE A 85 10.01 -6.41 -5.72
CA ILE A 85 8.99 -7.00 -4.86
C ILE A 85 8.94 -8.51 -5.09
N THR A 86 8.87 -9.30 -4.02
CA THR A 86 8.54 -10.74 -4.09
C THR A 86 7.44 -11.05 -3.08
N PHE A 87 6.42 -11.77 -3.51
CA PHE A 87 5.33 -12.23 -2.64
C PHE A 87 5.38 -13.75 -2.48
N VAL A 88 5.35 -14.18 -1.22
CA VAL A 88 5.28 -15.56 -0.77
C VAL A 88 3.97 -15.74 -0.03
N ASP A 89 3.15 -16.71 -0.41
CA ASP A 89 1.81 -16.90 0.16
C ASP A 89 1.82 -17.53 1.57
N GLU A 90 0.65 -17.76 2.14
CA GLU A 90 0.49 -18.40 3.45
C GLU A 90 1.07 -19.82 3.53
N ASN A 91 1.26 -20.47 2.37
CA ASN A 91 1.85 -21.79 2.22
C ASN A 91 3.36 -21.72 1.99
N ASP A 92 4.00 -20.57 2.16
CA ASP A 92 5.43 -20.37 1.95
C ASP A 92 5.86 -20.59 0.48
N GLU A 93 4.95 -20.50 -0.48
CA GLU A 93 5.23 -20.63 -1.91
C GLU A 93 5.37 -19.27 -2.57
N VAL A 94 6.39 -19.11 -3.41
CA VAL A 94 6.57 -17.87 -4.18
C VAL A 94 5.45 -17.77 -5.21
N ARG A 95 4.61 -16.73 -5.13
CA ARG A 95 3.49 -16.51 -6.06
C ARG A 95 3.75 -15.41 -7.06
N TYR A 96 4.60 -14.45 -6.71
CA TYR A 96 4.84 -13.29 -7.54
C TYR A 96 6.23 -12.70 -7.28
N PHE A 97 6.83 -12.14 -8.33
CA PHE A 97 7.94 -11.21 -8.20
C PHE A 97 7.78 -10.10 -9.25
N SER A 98 8.17 -8.88 -8.93
CA SER A 98 8.24 -7.78 -9.90
C SER A 98 9.44 -7.95 -10.82
N ASN A 99 9.33 -7.40 -12.04
CA ASN A 99 10.38 -7.44 -13.03
C ASN A 99 10.70 -6.03 -13.55
N PRO A 100 11.20 -5.13 -12.68
CA PRO A 100 11.62 -3.80 -13.11
C PRO A 100 12.85 -3.87 -14.02
N LYS A 101 13.15 -2.75 -14.70
CA LYS A 101 14.27 -2.69 -15.66
C LYS A 101 15.65 -2.82 -14.99
N ASP A 102 15.85 -2.18 -13.83
CA ASP A 102 17.09 -2.27 -13.05
C ASP A 102 16.87 -3.18 -11.84
N ARG A 103 17.33 -4.44 -11.94
CA ARG A 103 17.11 -5.47 -10.91
C ARG A 103 18.36 -5.69 -10.07
N PHE A 104 18.21 -5.75 -8.76
CA PHE A 104 19.30 -6.11 -7.86
C PHE A 104 19.50 -7.61 -7.79
N PHE A 105 18.38 -8.33 -7.76
CA PHE A 105 18.35 -9.78 -7.68
C PHE A 105 17.64 -10.38 -8.89
N THR A 106 18.36 -11.14 -9.70
CA THR A 106 17.77 -11.91 -10.79
C THR A 106 16.91 -13.04 -10.21
N ARG A 107 15.73 -13.20 -10.78
CA ARG A 107 14.76 -14.27 -10.47
C ARG A 107 14.35 -14.89 -11.78
N SER A 108 14.41 -16.22 -11.83
CA SER A 108 13.87 -17.00 -12.93
C SER A 108 12.39 -17.25 -12.68
N PRO A 109 11.51 -17.21 -13.71
CA PRO A 109 10.12 -17.66 -13.59
C PRO A 109 9.96 -19.07 -12.98
N ALA A 110 11.00 -19.90 -13.05
CA ALA A 110 11.03 -21.23 -12.44
C ALA A 110 10.89 -21.25 -10.90
N ILE A 111 10.98 -20.11 -10.21
CA ILE A 111 10.75 -20.07 -8.76
C ILE A 111 9.27 -20.03 -8.38
N ILE A 112 8.38 -19.67 -9.31
CA ILE A 112 6.94 -19.59 -9.02
C ILE A 112 6.42 -20.96 -8.61
N GLY A 113 5.69 -21.02 -7.49
CA GLY A 113 5.19 -22.24 -6.87
C GLY A 113 6.22 -23.03 -6.06
N ARG A 114 7.49 -22.61 -6.03
CA ARG A 114 8.49 -23.25 -5.16
C ARG A 114 8.38 -22.70 -3.75
N LYS A 115 8.63 -23.57 -2.76
CA LYS A 115 8.83 -23.17 -1.36
C LYS A 115 9.98 -22.18 -1.25
N VAL A 116 9.79 -21.10 -0.49
CA VAL A 116 10.80 -20.03 -0.31
C VAL A 116 12.14 -20.59 0.18
N GLN A 117 12.12 -21.61 1.04
CA GLN A 117 13.34 -22.27 1.54
C GLN A 117 14.20 -22.86 0.42
N ASN A 118 13.58 -23.31 -0.68
CA ASN A 118 14.28 -23.89 -1.82
C ASN A 118 14.83 -22.84 -2.81
N CYS A 119 14.58 -21.56 -2.55
CA CYS A 119 15.08 -20.45 -3.35
C CYS A 119 16.33 -19.80 -2.75
N HIS A 120 16.75 -20.23 -1.56
CA HIS A 120 17.86 -19.65 -0.80
C HIS A 120 19.00 -20.66 -0.59
N PRO A 121 20.27 -20.21 -0.59
CA PRO A 121 21.40 -21.05 -0.17
C PRO A 121 21.26 -21.49 1.29
N SER A 122 21.85 -22.65 1.63
CA SER A 122 21.81 -23.27 2.98
C SER A 122 22.06 -22.27 4.10
N ASP A 123 23.04 -21.40 3.92
CA ASP A 123 23.51 -20.47 4.96
C ASP A 123 22.47 -19.38 5.32
N SER A 124 21.44 -19.22 4.49
CA SER A 124 20.39 -18.21 4.68
C SER A 124 19.00 -18.79 4.96
N VAL A 125 18.80 -20.10 4.76
CA VAL A 125 17.50 -20.77 4.97
C VAL A 125 17.04 -20.66 6.43
N ASP A 126 17.95 -20.75 7.40
CA ASP A 126 17.61 -20.62 8.82
C ASP A 126 17.07 -19.23 9.16
N VAL A 127 17.58 -18.18 8.50
CA VAL A 127 17.11 -16.81 8.69
C VAL A 127 15.71 -16.65 8.07
N VAL A 128 15.50 -17.21 6.86
CA VAL A 128 14.19 -17.22 6.20
C VAL A 128 13.14 -17.89 7.08
N ASN A 129 13.45 -19.07 7.62
CA ASN A 129 12.53 -19.80 8.50
C ASN A 129 12.20 -19.00 9.77
N LYS A 130 13.20 -18.37 10.41
CA LYS A 130 12.97 -17.53 11.58
C LYS A 130 12.01 -16.36 11.29
N ILE A 131 12.16 -15.71 10.13
CA ILE A 131 11.28 -14.59 9.73
C ILE A 131 9.85 -15.12 9.50
N VAL A 132 9.70 -16.17 8.70
CA VAL A 132 8.38 -16.75 8.37
C VAL A 132 7.67 -17.23 9.64
N GLU A 133 8.36 -17.93 10.54
CA GLU A 133 7.81 -18.38 11.81
C GLU A 133 7.38 -17.19 12.69
N ALA A 134 8.22 -16.16 12.80
CA ALA A 134 7.91 -14.96 13.57
C ALA A 134 6.68 -14.19 13.04
N PHE A 135 6.45 -14.23 11.73
CA PHE A 135 5.29 -13.63 11.11
C PHE A 135 4.02 -14.47 11.30
N LYS A 136 4.13 -15.79 11.14
CA LYS A 136 3.02 -16.73 11.35
C LYS A 136 2.54 -16.72 12.81
N ASN A 137 3.46 -16.67 13.77
CA ASN A 137 3.14 -16.65 15.21
C ASN A 137 2.82 -15.25 15.77
N ARG A 138 2.82 -14.21 14.94
CA ARG A 138 2.56 -12.80 15.32
C ARG A 138 3.54 -12.22 16.35
N THR A 139 4.76 -12.74 16.44
CA THR A 139 5.80 -12.14 17.29
C THR A 139 6.49 -10.95 16.60
N LYS A 140 6.40 -10.89 15.28
CA LYS A 140 6.87 -9.78 14.44
C LYS A 140 5.89 -9.53 13.29
N ASP A 141 5.83 -8.29 12.84
CA ASP A 141 5.11 -7.90 11.62
C ASP A 141 6.06 -7.38 10.52
N ASP A 142 7.29 -7.00 10.88
CA ASP A 142 8.34 -6.60 9.95
C ASP A 142 9.71 -7.18 10.33
N ALA A 143 10.58 -7.31 9.32
CA ALA A 143 12.01 -7.55 9.48
C ALA A 143 12.77 -6.77 8.41
N LYS A 144 13.87 -6.10 8.79
CA LYS A 144 14.65 -5.27 7.88
C LYS A 144 16.14 -5.46 8.06
N PHE A 145 16.86 -5.44 6.96
CA PHE A 145 18.31 -5.38 6.93
C PHE A 145 18.79 -4.71 5.65
N TRP A 146 20.07 -4.36 5.60
CA TRP A 146 20.68 -3.77 4.41
C TRP A 146 22.00 -4.46 4.09
N ILE A 147 22.32 -4.50 2.80
CA ILE A 147 23.58 -5.04 2.30
C ILE A 147 24.27 -4.03 1.39
N ARG A 148 25.59 -4.15 1.26
CA ARG A 148 26.37 -3.40 0.27
C ARG A 148 26.77 -4.36 -0.85
N MET A 149 26.38 -4.05 -2.08
CA MET A 149 26.69 -4.88 -3.23
C MET A 149 26.88 -4.02 -4.47
N LYS A 150 27.95 -4.27 -5.25
CA LYS A 150 28.26 -3.55 -6.50
C LYS A 150 28.23 -2.01 -6.35
N GLY A 151 28.72 -1.49 -5.22
CA GLY A 151 28.75 -0.05 -4.92
C GLY A 151 27.40 0.55 -4.48
N LYS A 152 26.33 -0.25 -4.42
CA LYS A 152 25.00 0.18 -3.99
C LYS A 152 24.70 -0.27 -2.55
N VAL A 153 23.85 0.47 -1.85
CA VAL A 153 23.27 0.10 -0.55
C VAL A 153 21.84 -0.36 -0.77
N ILE A 154 21.60 -1.66 -0.60
CA ILE A 154 20.28 -2.26 -0.82
C ILE A 154 19.61 -2.45 0.54
N MET A 155 18.49 -1.77 0.76
CA MET A 155 17.58 -2.00 1.89
C MET A 155 16.63 -3.13 1.52
N ILE A 156 16.47 -4.11 2.39
CA ILE A 156 15.61 -5.28 2.21
C ILE A 156 14.66 -5.36 3.39
N ASN A 157 13.37 -5.23 3.10
CA ASN A 157 12.30 -5.25 4.08
C ASN A 157 11.37 -6.43 3.82
N TYR A 158 10.98 -7.12 4.89
CA TYR A 158 9.96 -8.16 4.88
C TYR A 158 8.79 -7.69 5.72
N TYR A 159 7.57 -7.88 5.21
CA TYR A 159 6.34 -7.54 5.94
C TYR A 159 5.38 -8.73 5.96
N ALA A 160 4.81 -9.00 7.13
CA ALA A 160 3.73 -9.97 7.29
C ALA A 160 2.43 -9.37 6.72
N LEU A 161 1.84 -10.05 5.73
CA LEU A 161 0.54 -9.67 5.18
C LEU A 161 -0.56 -10.36 5.97
N ARG A 162 -1.59 -9.61 6.36
CA ARG A 162 -2.75 -10.13 7.09
C ARG A 162 -4.03 -9.55 6.52
N ASP A 163 -5.10 -10.35 6.49
CA ASP A 163 -6.41 -9.88 6.09
C ASP A 163 -7.11 -9.05 7.19
N LYS A 164 -8.33 -8.57 6.92
CA LYS A 164 -9.14 -7.80 7.87
C LYS A 164 -9.45 -8.55 9.19
N ASN A 165 -9.38 -9.88 9.18
CA ASN A 165 -9.57 -10.73 10.38
C ASN A 165 -8.23 -11.01 11.09
N GLY A 166 -7.12 -10.46 10.58
CA GLY A 166 -5.77 -10.68 11.05
C GLY A 166 -5.18 -12.03 10.63
N ALA A 167 -5.84 -12.81 9.77
CA ALA A 167 -5.29 -14.08 9.32
C ALA A 167 -4.06 -13.81 8.44
N TYR A 168 -2.98 -14.56 8.66
CA TYR A 168 -1.76 -14.43 7.87
C TYR A 168 -2.02 -14.87 6.41
N LYS A 169 -1.65 -14.01 5.46
CA LYS A 169 -1.83 -14.19 4.02
C LYS A 169 -0.51 -14.25 3.24
N GLY A 170 0.60 -14.39 3.96
CA GLY A 170 1.93 -14.47 3.36
C GLY A 170 2.85 -13.34 3.77
N THR A 171 3.97 -13.26 3.07
CA THR A 171 5.05 -12.30 3.27
C THR A 171 5.33 -11.59 1.97
N ILE A 172 5.53 -10.27 2.05
CA ILE A 172 6.11 -9.49 0.96
C ILE A 172 7.55 -9.12 1.31
N GLU A 173 8.48 -9.41 0.41
CA GLU A 173 9.85 -8.90 0.41
C GLU A 173 9.91 -7.69 -0.52
N VAL A 174 10.50 -6.61 -0.04
CA VAL A 174 10.71 -5.36 -0.78
C VAL A 174 12.18 -4.97 -0.69
N SER A 175 12.86 -4.91 -1.82
CA SER A 175 14.26 -4.49 -1.92
C SER A 175 14.38 -3.16 -2.65
N GLN A 176 15.14 -2.22 -2.11
CA GLN A 176 15.33 -0.88 -2.65
C GLN A 176 16.80 -0.47 -2.62
N ASP A 177 17.31 0.10 -3.71
CA ASP A 177 18.57 0.85 -3.68
C ASP A 177 18.35 2.21 -3.03
N ILE A 178 18.96 2.40 -1.87
CA ILE A 178 18.85 3.62 -1.08
C ILE A 178 20.12 4.47 -1.17
N THR A 179 21.01 4.20 -2.13
CA THR A 179 22.32 4.89 -2.24
C THR A 179 22.14 6.39 -2.43
N GLU A 180 21.25 6.80 -3.32
CA GLU A 180 20.94 8.22 -3.57
C GLU A 180 20.11 8.82 -2.43
N ILE A 181 19.22 8.03 -1.83
CA ILE A 181 18.41 8.45 -0.67
C ILE A 181 19.32 8.81 0.52
N GLN A 182 20.40 8.04 0.74
CA GLN A 182 21.38 8.33 1.80
C GLN A 182 22.18 9.62 1.58
N GLN A 183 22.14 10.21 0.39
CA GLN A 183 22.86 11.43 0.03
C GLN A 183 21.96 12.68 0.07
N LEU A 184 20.65 12.50 0.29
CA LEU A 184 19.72 13.63 0.37
C LEU A 184 20.03 14.47 1.61
N GLU A 185 20.21 15.77 1.39
CA GLU A 185 20.38 16.78 2.43
C GLU A 185 19.42 17.96 2.17
N GLY A 186 19.03 18.68 3.22
CA GLY A 186 18.13 19.82 3.10
C GLY A 186 16.72 19.44 2.61
N GLU A 187 16.13 20.28 1.77
CA GLU A 187 14.78 20.09 1.24
C GLU A 187 14.70 20.55 -0.22
N GLN A 188 14.05 19.76 -1.08
CA GLN A 188 13.65 20.17 -2.43
C GLN A 188 12.11 20.23 -2.48
N ARG A 189 11.56 21.44 -2.42
CA ARG A 189 10.10 21.67 -2.37
C ARG A 189 9.44 21.85 -3.75
N LEU A 190 10.25 22.11 -4.77
CA LEU A 190 9.82 22.33 -6.14
C LEU A 190 10.78 21.59 -7.09
N LEU A 191 10.27 21.24 -8.27
CA LEU A 191 11.06 20.63 -9.33
C LEU A 191 12.09 21.62 -9.86
N ASP A 192 13.28 21.12 -10.15
CA ASP A 192 14.30 21.85 -10.91
C ASP A 192 14.56 21.06 -12.21
N TRP A 193 14.05 21.57 -13.32
CA TRP A 193 14.13 20.94 -14.64
C TRP A 193 15.07 21.68 -15.59
N GLU A 194 15.63 22.82 -15.18
CA GLU A 194 16.59 23.59 -15.96
C GLU A 194 18.02 23.30 -15.48
N GLY A 195 18.50 22.10 -15.81
CA GLY A 195 19.90 21.67 -15.66
C GLY A 195 20.57 21.47 -17.00
#